data_AF-A0YN23-F1
#
_entry.id   AF-A0YN23-F1
#
_cell.length_a   1.000
_cell.length_b   1.000
_cell.length_c   1.000
_cell.angle_alpha   90.00
_cell.angle_beta   90.00
_cell.angle_gamma   90.00
#
_symmetry.space_group_name_H-M   'P 1'
#
loop_
_entity.id
_entity.type
_entity.pdbx_description
1 polymer ?
#
loop_
_entity_poly.entity_id
_entity_poly.type
_entity_poly.pdbx_seq_one_letter_code
_entity_poly.pdbx_strand_id
1 'polypeptide(L)'
;MTDKERWIREVAQEIGCTITSVRQAVKNIGAEIKSKYDVVLCYAQWSVPKLKDIDKQEAAYKRRINYLEQLLRDVTSSTDKMKDEYNEQMQRKNQLLDTQNEIIADRDRKIAEMQELLRGLPKASGE
;
A
#
# COMPACT_ATOMS: atom_id res chain seq x y z
N MET A 1 29.26 41.51 -25.84
CA MET A 1 28.54 40.21 -25.75
C MET A 1 28.98 39.38 -26.94
N THR A 2 29.50 38.16 -26.73
CA THR A 2 29.99 37.30 -27.83
C THR A 2 28.79 36.69 -28.57
N ASP A 3 28.96 36.37 -29.87
CA ASP A 3 27.90 35.73 -30.66
C ASP A 3 27.44 34.41 -30.04
N LYS A 4 28.37 33.63 -29.46
CA LYS A 4 28.08 32.42 -28.68
C LYS A 4 27.08 32.69 -27.55
N GLU A 5 27.28 33.75 -26.78
CA GLU A 5 26.43 34.07 -25.64
C GLU A 5 25.05 34.60 -26.07
N ARG A 6 25.00 35.30 -27.23
CA ARG A 6 23.74 35.69 -27.86
C ARG A 6 22.95 34.44 -28.29
N TRP A 7 23.58 33.52 -29.01
CA TRP A 7 22.94 32.27 -29.45
C TRP A 7 22.45 31.41 -28.31
N ILE A 8 23.21 31.30 -27.21
CA ILE A 8 22.77 30.58 -26.01
C ILE A 8 21.46 31.16 -25.45
N ARG A 9 21.31 32.48 -25.40
CA ARG A 9 20.07 33.13 -24.92
C ARG A 9 18.92 32.92 -25.88
N GLU A 10 19.15 33.10 -27.18
CA GLU A 10 18.12 32.88 -28.21
C GLU A 10 17.64 31.43 -28.20
N VAL A 11 18.55 30.46 -28.15
CA VAL A 11 18.20 29.03 -28.10
C VAL A 11 17.47 28.67 -26.82
N ALA A 12 17.87 29.21 -25.67
CA ALA A 12 17.17 29.00 -24.41
C ALA A 12 15.71 29.50 -24.48
N GLN A 13 15.51 30.68 -25.09
CA GLN A 13 14.18 31.25 -25.28
C GLN A 13 13.34 30.43 -26.27
N GLU A 14 13.91 30.04 -27.41
CA GLU A 14 13.20 29.28 -28.47
C GLU A 14 12.80 27.87 -28.02
N ILE A 15 13.68 27.19 -27.27
CA ILE A 15 13.42 25.84 -26.75
C ILE A 15 12.61 25.89 -25.44
N GLY A 16 12.41 27.07 -24.86
CA GLY A 16 11.67 27.24 -23.61
C GLY A 16 12.39 26.65 -22.40
N CYS A 17 13.72 26.65 -22.40
CA CYS A 17 14.54 26.12 -21.30
C CYS A 17 15.39 27.22 -20.66
N THR A 18 16.05 26.89 -19.54
CA THR A 18 16.88 27.88 -18.85
C THR A 18 18.19 28.12 -19.60
N ILE A 19 18.65 29.38 -19.63
CA ILE A 19 19.97 29.75 -20.16
C ILE A 19 21.07 28.90 -19.51
N THR A 20 20.93 28.62 -18.21
CA THR A 20 21.87 27.78 -17.44
C THR A 20 21.95 26.36 -18.02
N SER A 21 20.82 25.75 -18.38
CA SER A 21 20.78 24.42 -19.00
C SER A 21 21.49 24.40 -20.35
N VAL A 22 21.26 25.40 -21.20
CA VAL A 22 21.93 25.52 -22.51
C VAL A 22 23.44 25.74 -22.34
N ARG A 23 23.85 26.61 -21.41
CA ARG A 23 25.28 26.80 -21.08
C ARG A 23 25.92 25.51 -20.59
N GLN A 24 25.25 24.77 -19.72
CA GLN A 24 25.76 23.50 -19.20
C GLN A 24 25.89 22.46 -20.32
N ALA A 25 24.93 22.40 -21.24
CA ALA A 25 25.00 21.51 -22.40
C ALA A 25 26.21 21.84 -23.28
N VAL A 26 26.38 23.11 -23.66
CA VAL A 26 27.53 23.56 -24.45
C VAL A 26 28.86 23.26 -23.73
N LYS A 27 28.93 23.46 -22.41
CA LYS A 27 30.11 23.14 -21.61
C LYS A 27 30.40 21.63 -21.57
N ASN A 28 29.37 20.80 -21.40
CA ASN A 28 29.52 19.35 -21.25
C ASN A 28 29.90 18.66 -22.56
N ILE A 29 29.33 19.12 -23.67
CA ILE A 29 29.66 18.57 -25.00
C ILE A 29 31.07 19.02 -25.42
N GLY A 30 31.46 20.25 -25.06
CA GLY A 30 32.81 20.76 -25.33
C GLY A 30 33.10 21.04 -26.80
N ALA A 31 32.06 21.10 -27.65
CA ALA A 31 32.19 21.40 -29.07
C ALA A 31 32.49 22.89 -29.32
N GLU A 32 33.23 23.15 -30.40
CA GLU A 32 33.42 24.50 -30.93
C GLU A 32 32.09 25.05 -31.46
N ILE A 33 31.74 26.28 -31.08
CA ILE A 33 30.46 26.90 -31.45
C ILE A 33 30.71 27.93 -32.55
N LYS A 34 30.30 27.62 -33.78
CA LYS A 34 30.44 28.48 -34.97
C LYS A 34 29.12 29.08 -35.43
N SER A 35 28.01 28.53 -34.94
CA SER A 35 26.67 28.93 -35.31
C SER A 35 25.68 28.71 -34.16
N LYS A 36 24.49 29.31 -34.29
CA LYS A 36 23.35 29.02 -33.42
C LYS A 36 22.94 27.53 -33.48
N TYR A 37 23.06 26.91 -34.65
CA TYR A 37 22.74 25.49 -34.84
C TYR A 37 23.62 24.58 -33.98
N ASP A 38 24.91 24.91 -33.81
CA ASP A 38 25.81 24.13 -32.95
C ASP A 38 25.37 24.15 -31.48
N VAL A 39 24.80 25.27 -31.02
CA VAL A 39 24.23 25.40 -29.67
C VAL A 39 23.01 24.49 -29.51
N VAL A 40 22.12 24.46 -30.51
CA VAL A 40 20.95 23.57 -30.54
C VAL A 40 21.40 22.12 -30.52
N LEU A 41 22.39 21.75 -31.33
CA LEU A 41 22.93 20.39 -31.39
C LEU A 41 23.55 19.96 -30.05
N CYS A 42 24.34 20.83 -29.41
CA CYS A 42 24.88 20.57 -28.08
C CYS A 42 23.77 20.31 -27.05
N TYR A 43 22.70 21.13 -27.08
CA TYR A 43 21.57 20.94 -26.17
C TYR A 43 20.83 19.62 -26.43
N ALA A 44 20.59 19.27 -27.69
CA ALA A 44 19.95 18.01 -28.06
C ALA A 44 20.77 16.79 -27.60
N GLN A 45 22.08 16.78 -27.86
CA GLN A 45 22.98 15.70 -27.45
C GLN A 45 23.05 15.53 -25.93
N TRP A 46 22.99 16.64 -25.19
CA TRP A 46 23.02 16.62 -23.73
C TRP A 46 21.69 16.22 -23.09
N SER A 47 20.55 16.59 -23.69
CA SER A 47 19.22 16.40 -23.10
C SER A 47 18.56 15.08 -23.50
N VAL A 48 18.73 14.61 -24.74
CA VAL A 48 18.05 13.40 -25.25
C VAL A 48 18.36 12.14 -24.41
N PRO A 49 19.62 11.84 -24.02
CA PRO A 49 19.90 10.68 -23.18
C PRO A 49 19.19 10.76 -21.81
N LYS A 50 19.14 11.96 -21.23
CA LYS A 50 18.47 12.18 -19.94
C LYS A 50 16.97 11.95 -20.04
N LEU A 51 16.34 12.39 -21.13
CA LEU A 51 14.93 12.11 -21.39
C LEU A 51 14.67 10.61 -21.50
N LYS A 52 15.53 9.87 -22.21
CA LYS A 52 15.42 8.39 -22.30
C LYS A 52 15.54 7.72 -20.93
N ASP A 53 16.40 8.22 -20.05
CA ASP A 53 16.54 7.67 -18.71
C ASP A 53 15.33 8.01 -17.82
N ILE A 54 14.74 9.19 -17.99
CA ILE A 54 13.46 9.56 -17.35
C ILE A 54 12.34 8.63 -17.83
N ASP A 55 12.22 8.37 -19.14
CA ASP A 55 11.19 7.47 -19.70
C ASP A 55 11.32 6.05 -19.12
N LYS A 56 12.55 5.55 -18.98
CA LYS A 56 12.82 4.24 -18.34
C LYS A 56 12.41 4.25 -16.87
N GLN A 57 12.73 5.32 -16.13
CA GLN A 57 12.33 5.47 -14.73
C GLN A 57 10.81 5.53 -14.59
N GLU A 58 10.13 6.30 -15.44
CA GLU A 58 8.67 6.39 -15.47
C GLU A 58 8.04 5.01 -15.74
N ALA A 59 8.56 4.25 -16.71
CA ALA A 59 8.09 2.90 -16.99
C ALA A 59 8.35 1.92 -15.83
N ALA A 60 9.44 2.11 -15.07
CA ALA A 60 9.70 1.34 -13.86
C ALA A 60 8.71 1.70 -12.73
N TYR A 61 8.44 2.99 -12.53
CA TYR A 61 7.47 3.46 -11.53
C TYR A 61 6.05 3.00 -11.86
N LYS A 62 5.60 3.05 -13.12
CA LYS A 62 4.30 2.51 -13.53
C LYS A 62 4.15 1.03 -13.18
N ARG A 63 5.19 0.21 -13.45
CA ARG A 63 5.20 -1.21 -13.06
C ARG A 63 5.14 -1.41 -11.55
N ARG A 64 5.89 -0.59 -10.79
CA ARG A 64 5.88 -0.62 -9.32
C ARG A 64 4.50 -0.26 -8.76
N ILE A 65 3.85 0.77 -9.30
CA ILE A 65 2.50 1.20 -8.90
C ILE A 65 1.50 0.06 -9.13
N ASN A 66 1.47 -0.52 -10.33
CA ASN A 66 0.57 -1.63 -10.64
C ASN A 66 0.76 -2.83 -9.69
N TYR A 67 2.01 -3.14 -9.36
CA TYR A 67 2.32 -4.20 -8.39
C TYR A 67 1.81 -3.87 -6.98
N LEU A 68 2.01 -2.63 -6.51
CA LEU A 68 1.54 -2.19 -5.20
C LEU A 68 0.01 -2.16 -5.13
N GLU A 69 -0.67 -1.76 -6.20
CA GLU A 69 -2.12 -1.81 -6.30
C GLU A 69 -2.65 -3.24 -6.21
N GLN A 70 -1.98 -4.21 -6.85
CA GLN A 70 -2.36 -5.61 -6.74
C GLN A 70 -2.17 -6.14 -5.31
N LEU A 71 -1.02 -5.87 -4.69
CA LEU A 71 -0.77 -6.26 -3.30
C LEU A 71 -1.82 -5.66 -2.35
N LEU A 72 -2.20 -4.41 -2.57
CA LEU A 72 -3.23 -3.77 -1.75
C LEU A 72 -4.56 -4.50 -1.88
N ARG A 73 -4.99 -4.85 -3.10
CA ARG A 73 -6.21 -5.64 -3.32
C ARG A 73 -6.15 -6.99 -2.62
N ASP A 74 -5.03 -7.69 -2.72
CA ASP A 74 -4.85 -9.01 -2.11
C ASP A 74 -4.91 -8.94 -0.58
N VAL A 75 -4.24 -7.94 0.02
CA VAL A 75 -4.25 -7.71 1.47
C VAL A 75 -5.64 -7.31 1.96
N THR A 76 -6.34 -6.42 1.25
CA THR A 76 -7.73 -6.06 1.58
C THR A 76 -8.64 -7.29 1.55
N SER A 77 -8.57 -8.10 0.49
CA SER A 77 -9.40 -9.31 0.38
C SER A 77 -9.09 -10.32 1.49
N SER A 78 -7.82 -10.51 1.82
CA SER A 78 -7.40 -11.38 2.93
C SER A 78 -7.93 -10.87 4.27
N THR A 79 -7.87 -9.55 4.50
CA THR A 79 -8.36 -8.92 5.72
C THR A 79 -9.87 -9.09 5.89
N ASP A 80 -10.64 -8.92 4.81
CA ASP A 80 -12.09 -9.11 4.84
C ASP A 80 -12.45 -10.57 5.18
N LYS A 81 -11.76 -11.55 4.56
CA LYS A 81 -11.95 -12.98 4.89
C LYS A 81 -11.66 -13.28 6.35
N MET A 82 -10.54 -12.78 6.89
CA MET A 82 -10.19 -12.97 8.30
C MET A 82 -11.22 -12.35 9.23
N LYS A 83 -11.79 -11.20 8.86
CA LYS A 83 -12.86 -10.55 9.62
C LYS A 83 -14.13 -11.39 9.64
N ASP A 84 -14.52 -11.96 8.50
CA ASP A 84 -15.69 -12.83 8.40
C ASP A 84 -15.49 -14.11 9.23
N GLU A 85 -14.34 -14.77 9.12
CA GLU A 85 -13.98 -15.94 9.93
C GLU A 85 -14.01 -15.63 11.43
N TYR A 86 -13.48 -14.47 11.83
CA TYR A 86 -13.53 -14.03 13.23
C TYR A 86 -14.96 -13.86 13.74
N ASN A 87 -15.83 -13.23 12.94
CA ASN A 87 -17.22 -13.04 13.29
C ASN A 87 -17.97 -14.37 13.42
N GLU A 88 -17.74 -15.32 12.52
CA GLU A 88 -18.30 -16.66 12.60
C GLU A 88 -17.87 -17.38 13.90
N GLN A 89 -16.58 -17.31 14.25
CA GLN A 89 -16.08 -17.93 15.48
C GLN A 89 -16.70 -17.29 16.73
N MET A 90 -16.87 -15.98 16.73
CA MET A 90 -17.56 -15.28 17.81
C MET A 90 -19.03 -15.71 17.95
N GLN A 91 -19.73 -15.89 16.83
CA GLN A 91 -21.10 -16.40 16.85
C GLN A 91 -21.18 -17.84 17.38
N ARG A 92 -20.28 -18.73 16.93
CA ARG A 92 -20.19 -20.11 17.42
C ARG A 92 -19.89 -20.17 18.91
N LYS A 93 -19.00 -19.30 19.40
CA LYS A 93 -18.69 -19.17 20.83
C LYS A 93 -19.93 -18.77 21.63
N ASN A 94 -20.69 -17.78 21.16
CA ASN A 94 -21.90 -17.34 21.85
C ASN A 94 -22.95 -18.46 21.93
N GLN A 95 -23.18 -19.17 20.82
CA GLN A 95 -24.08 -20.33 20.80
C GLN A 95 -23.64 -21.44 21.77
N LEU A 96 -22.34 -21.69 21.88
CA LEU A 96 -21.80 -22.66 22.83
C LEU A 96 -22.05 -22.22 24.28
N LEU A 97 -21.86 -20.93 24.59
CA LEU A 97 -22.14 -20.38 25.92
C LEU A 97 -23.62 -20.50 26.28
N ASP A 98 -24.52 -20.19 25.34
CA ASP A 98 -25.96 -20.33 25.55
C ASP A 98 -26.33 -21.79 25.84
N THR A 99 -25.79 -22.73 25.04
CA THR A 99 -25.98 -24.17 25.26
C THR A 99 -25.46 -24.63 26.62
N GLN A 100 -24.29 -24.12 27.04
CA GLN A 100 -23.73 -24.44 28.35
C GLN A 100 -24.59 -23.90 29.50
N ASN A 101 -25.13 -22.69 29.36
CA ASN A 101 -26.03 -22.09 30.35
C ASN A 101 -27.32 -22.92 30.49
N GLU A 102 -27.88 -23.41 29.39
CA GLU A 102 -29.05 -24.30 29.42
C GLU A 102 -28.76 -25.61 30.15
N ILE A 103 -27.61 -26.23 29.89
CA ILE A 103 -27.18 -27.47 30.57
C ILE A 103 -26.99 -27.23 32.07
N ILE A 104 -26.39 -26.11 32.46
CA ILE A 104 -26.20 -25.75 33.87
C ILE A 104 -27.55 -25.58 34.56
N ALA A 105 -28.48 -24.82 33.95
CA ALA A 105 -29.81 -24.62 34.50
C ALA A 105 -30.58 -25.95 34.65
N ASP A 106 -30.45 -26.87 33.70
CA ASP A 106 -31.06 -28.20 33.82
C ASP A 106 -30.48 -29.03 34.96
N ARG A 107 -29.16 -28.98 35.13
CA ARG A 107 -28.48 -29.65 36.25
C ARG A 107 -28.88 -29.07 37.59
N ASP A 108 -28.96 -27.75 37.72
CA ASP A 108 -29.38 -27.08 38.94
C ASP A 108 -30.81 -27.49 39.34
N ARG A 109 -31.73 -27.59 38.37
CA ARG A 109 -33.09 -28.10 38.62
C ARG A 109 -33.08 -29.54 39.14
N LYS A 110 -32.35 -30.43 38.48
CA LYS A 110 -32.22 -31.83 38.92
C LYS A 110 -31.62 -31.95 40.31
N ILE A 111 -30.60 -31.14 40.62
CA ILE A 111 -30.00 -31.09 41.97
C ILE A 111 -31.05 -30.67 42.99
N ALA A 112 -31.83 -29.62 42.71
CA ALA A 112 -32.89 -29.16 43.60
C ALA A 112 -33.96 -30.25 43.83
N GLU A 113 -34.40 -30.94 42.77
CA GLU A 113 -35.34 -32.06 42.86
C GLU A 113 -34.79 -33.20 43.73
N MET A 114 -33.52 -33.58 43.54
CA MET A 114 -32.86 -34.62 44.35
C MET A 114 -32.74 -34.21 45.83
N GLN A 115 -32.44 -32.93 46.11
CA GLN A 115 -32.37 -32.41 47.47
C GLN A 115 -33.72 -32.47 48.19
N GLU A 116 -34.83 -32.18 47.50
CA GLU A 116 -36.18 -32.31 48.07
C GLU A 116 -36.55 -33.77 48.34
N LEU A 117 -36.25 -34.69 47.41
CA LEU A 117 -36.48 -36.12 47.63
C LEU A 117 -35.74 -36.63 48.87
N LEU A 118 -34.47 -36.26 49.04
CA LEU A 118 -33.67 -36.64 50.20
C LEU A 118 -34.23 -36.06 51.52
N ARG A 119 -34.82 -34.87 51.50
CA ARG A 119 -35.45 -34.25 52.69
C ARG A 119 -36.72 -35.01 53.13
N GLY A 120 -37.45 -35.59 52.18
CA GLY A 120 -38.66 -36.37 52.44
C GLY A 120 -38.41 -37.81 52.92
N LEU A 121 -37.17 -38.30 52.87
CA LEU A 121 -36.84 -39.64 53.37
C LEU A 121 -36.84 -39.63 54.92
N PRO A 122 -37.48 -40.61 55.58
CA PRO A 122 -37.37 -40.75 57.02
C PRO A 122 -35.89 -40.91 57.37
N LYS A 123 -35.41 -40.15 58.37
CA LYS A 123 -34.06 -40.35 58.91
C LYS A 123 -33.97 -41.83 59.28
N ALA A 124 -33.01 -42.55 58.69
CA ALA A 124 -32.72 -43.91 59.10
C ALA A 124 -32.50 -43.86 60.61
N SER A 125 -33.43 -44.45 61.36
CA SER A 125 -33.28 -44.70 62.78
C SER A 125 -32.15 -45.71 62.91
N GLY A 126 -30.93 -45.20 63.08
CA GLY A 126 -29.81 -46.01 63.50
C GLY A 126 -30.03 -46.41 64.95
N GLU A 127 -30.47 -47.66 65.15
CA GLU A 127 -30.08 -48.50 66.28
C GLU A 127 -28.94 -49.41 65.82
#